data_AF-A0A9D6RLR2-F1
#
_entry.id   AF-A0A9D6RLR2-F1
#
_cell.length_a   1.000
_cell.length_b   1.000
_cell.length_c   1.000
_cell.angle_alpha   90.00
_cell.angle_beta   90.00
_cell.angle_gamma   90.00
#
_symmetry.space_group_name_H-M   'P 1'
#
loop_
_entity.id
_entity.type
_entity.pdbx_description
1 polymer ?
#
loop_
_entity_poly.entity_id
_entity_poly.type
_entity_poly.pdbx_seq_one_letter_code
_entity_poly.pdbx_strand_id
1 'polypeptide(L)'
;MIALPHRFGAYELTELVGAGSTANVYRAQRNGDEVAVKVFRLEATEGPDFRDRFRREAMVFSALDHPNIVRMLDWGVNEPTCYLVFEFVRGKLLRDKMGADRPPAPQALRLLAQIFEGMGYAHEKGIVHRDLRPSKLLVTDSGWLKILDFGLTRLQNSTLTPPGTAIGTPVYAAPEQLQAEKVDGRADQYALGVITYELLAGRLPWTEQGYRALLNRKLEGEPDPPGDGVSPAVAAVIAQMLAKDPQARYPDLASALMALRIAANS
;
A
#
# COMPACT_ATOMS: atom_id res chain seq x y z
N MET A 1 -15.02 -18.14 -11.15
CA MET A 1 -13.55 -18.20 -10.97
C MET A 1 -12.94 -18.79 -12.23
N ILE A 2 -11.72 -18.38 -12.61
CA ILE A 2 -11.01 -18.94 -13.77
C ILE A 2 -10.61 -20.38 -13.43
N ALA A 3 -10.89 -21.35 -14.31
CA ALA A 3 -10.43 -22.73 -14.15
C ALA A 3 -8.92 -22.80 -14.43
N LEU A 4 -8.15 -23.43 -13.54
CA LEU A 4 -6.69 -23.54 -13.66
C LEU A 4 -6.27 -24.94 -14.16
N PRO A 5 -5.19 -25.04 -14.98
CA PRO A 5 -4.38 -23.95 -15.50
C PRO A 5 -5.12 -23.16 -16.60
N HIS A 6 -4.81 -21.86 -16.71
CA HIS A 6 -5.37 -20.98 -17.75
C HIS A 6 -4.28 -20.11 -18.35
N ARG A 7 -4.38 -19.78 -19.64
CA ARG A 7 -3.38 -18.93 -20.31
C ARG A 7 -3.86 -17.49 -20.49
N PHE A 8 -3.01 -16.55 -20.08
CA PHE A 8 -3.12 -15.13 -20.36
C PHE A 8 -1.93 -14.73 -21.23
N GLY A 9 -2.12 -14.61 -22.54
CA GLY A 9 -0.99 -14.41 -23.46
C GLY A 9 0.05 -15.53 -23.33
N ALA A 10 1.29 -15.15 -23.01
CA ALA A 10 2.41 -16.09 -22.80
C ALA A 10 2.49 -16.69 -21.39
N TYR A 11 1.55 -16.35 -20.50
CA TYR A 11 1.61 -16.69 -19.07
C TYR A 11 0.62 -17.80 -18.74
N GLU A 12 1.12 -18.90 -18.18
CA GLU A 12 0.30 -20.01 -17.70
C GLU A 12 0.02 -19.84 -16.21
N LEU A 13 -1.23 -19.52 -15.86
CA LEU A 13 -1.68 -19.36 -14.48
C LEU A 13 -1.76 -20.73 -13.82
N THR A 14 -1.10 -20.89 -12.67
CA THR A 14 -0.93 -22.17 -11.98
C THR A 14 -1.63 -22.22 -10.63
N GLU A 15 -1.69 -21.10 -9.90
CA GLU A 15 -2.21 -21.04 -8.54
C GLU A 15 -2.80 -19.66 -8.26
N LEU A 16 -3.95 -19.59 -7.58
CA LEU A 16 -4.51 -18.34 -7.08
C LEU A 16 -3.83 -17.97 -5.77
N VAL A 17 -3.06 -16.88 -5.75
CA VAL A 17 -2.30 -16.43 -4.57
C VAL A 17 -2.99 -15.28 -3.82
N GLY A 18 -3.92 -14.59 -4.46
CA GLY A 18 -4.70 -13.54 -3.80
C GLY A 18 -5.99 -13.24 -4.55
N ALA A 19 -7.09 -13.11 -3.81
CA ALA A 19 -8.37 -12.67 -4.34
C ALA A 19 -8.72 -11.29 -3.77
N GLY A 20 -8.99 -10.33 -4.66
CA GLY A 20 -9.43 -8.99 -4.31
C GLY A 20 -10.75 -8.63 -4.98
N SER A 21 -11.35 -7.52 -4.54
CA SER A 21 -12.58 -6.97 -5.12
C SER A 21 -12.43 -6.55 -6.57
N THR A 22 -11.27 -6.03 -6.96
CA THR A 22 -11.01 -5.50 -8.32
C THR A 22 -10.23 -6.48 -9.20
N ALA A 23 -9.37 -7.30 -8.60
CA ALA A 23 -8.47 -8.17 -9.32
C ALA A 23 -8.12 -9.41 -8.51
N ASN A 24 -7.77 -10.48 -9.20
CA ASN A 24 -7.16 -11.67 -8.62
C ASN A 24 -5.69 -11.72 -9.03
N VAL A 25 -4.85 -12.20 -8.13
CA VAL A 25 -3.41 -12.39 -8.37
C VAL A 25 -3.15 -13.88 -8.42
N TYR A 26 -2.50 -14.33 -9.47
CA TYR A 26 -2.13 -15.71 -9.70
C TYR A 26 -0.62 -15.85 -9.78
N ARG A 27 -0.08 -16.94 -9.25
CA ARG A 27 1.24 -17.43 -9.61
C ARG A 27 1.15 -18.01 -11.01
N ALA A 28 2.12 -17.69 -11.85
CA ALA A 28 2.14 -18.13 -13.23
C ALA A 28 3.57 -18.47 -13.67
N GLN A 29 3.68 -19.15 -14.82
CA GLN A 29 4.95 -19.46 -15.46
C GLN A 29 5.03 -18.85 -16.87
N ARG A 30 6.23 -18.42 -17.25
CA ARG A 30 6.60 -18.05 -18.63
C ARG A 30 7.99 -18.59 -18.92
N ASN A 31 8.11 -19.53 -19.87
CA ASN A 31 9.39 -20.12 -20.27
C ASN A 31 10.22 -20.72 -19.11
N GLY A 32 9.57 -21.25 -18.08
CA GLY A 32 10.21 -21.79 -16.88
C GLY A 32 10.44 -20.76 -15.77
N ASP A 33 10.31 -19.47 -16.05
CA ASP A 33 10.38 -18.41 -15.03
C ASP A 33 9.04 -18.21 -14.32
N GLU A 34 9.11 -17.94 -13.03
CA GLU A 34 7.96 -17.72 -12.17
C GLU A 34 7.61 -16.23 -12.08
N VAL A 35 6.32 -15.91 -12.27
CA VAL A 35 5.80 -14.54 -12.25
C VAL A 35 4.48 -14.45 -11.48
N ALA A 36 4.12 -13.25 -11.04
CA ALA A 36 2.81 -12.95 -10.48
C ALA A 36 1.96 -12.23 -11.53
N VAL A 37 0.80 -12.78 -11.88
CA VAL A 37 -0.14 -12.18 -12.85
C VAL A 37 -1.37 -11.67 -12.11
N LYS A 38 -1.55 -10.36 -12.12
CA LYS A 38 -2.74 -9.69 -11.60
C LYS A 38 -3.75 -9.51 -12.72
N VAL A 39 -4.84 -10.28 -12.66
CA VAL A 39 -5.94 -10.26 -13.63
C VAL A 39 -7.09 -9.44 -13.07
N PHE A 40 -7.51 -8.41 -13.80
CA PHE A 40 -8.65 -7.58 -13.41
C PHE A 40 -9.97 -8.32 -13.65
N ARG A 41 -10.92 -8.12 -12.73
CA ARG A 41 -12.27 -8.65 -12.88
C ARG A 41 -13.03 -7.86 -13.93
N LEU A 42 -13.94 -8.51 -14.65
CA LEU A 42 -14.66 -7.92 -15.77
C LEU A 42 -15.42 -6.65 -15.36
N GLU A 43 -16.09 -6.70 -14.21
CA GLU A 43 -16.90 -5.62 -13.64
C GLU A 43 -16.06 -4.37 -13.32
N ALA A 44 -14.76 -4.57 -13.04
CA ALA A 44 -13.82 -3.47 -12.80
C ALA A 44 -13.19 -2.91 -14.07
N THR A 45 -13.40 -3.57 -15.22
CA THR A 45 -12.88 -3.16 -16.54
C THR A 45 -13.94 -2.51 -17.44
N GLU A 46 -15.15 -2.31 -16.93
CA GLU A 46 -16.25 -1.69 -17.67
C GLU A 46 -16.02 -0.18 -17.88
N GLY A 47 -16.28 0.28 -19.11
CA GLY A 47 -16.22 1.68 -19.51
C GLY A 47 -15.31 1.95 -20.71
N PRO A 48 -15.70 2.86 -21.62
CA PRO A 48 -14.99 3.11 -22.87
C PRO A 48 -13.53 3.56 -22.67
N ASP A 49 -13.22 4.20 -21.53
CA ASP A 49 -11.89 4.76 -21.25
C ASP A 49 -11.01 3.90 -20.34
N PHE A 50 -11.53 2.80 -19.77
CA PHE A 50 -10.77 2.02 -18.79
C PHE A 50 -9.45 1.51 -19.36
N ARG A 51 -9.48 1.00 -20.61
CA ARG A 51 -8.31 0.41 -21.26
C ARG A 51 -7.22 1.44 -21.53
N ASP A 52 -7.58 2.65 -21.95
CA ASP A 52 -6.61 3.70 -22.24
C ASP A 52 -5.99 4.27 -20.98
N ARG A 53 -6.78 4.41 -19.90
CA ARG A 53 -6.23 4.72 -18.58
C ARG A 53 -5.33 3.60 -18.09
N PHE A 54 -5.74 2.34 -18.23
CA PHE A 54 -4.97 1.16 -17.81
C PHE A 54 -3.61 1.14 -18.50
N ARG A 55 -3.57 1.32 -19.82
CA ARG A 55 -2.32 1.41 -20.59
C ARG A 55 -1.42 2.52 -20.09
N ARG A 56 -1.97 3.72 -19.88
CA ARG A 56 -1.22 4.89 -19.41
C ARG A 56 -0.61 4.65 -18.03
N GLU A 57 -1.41 4.15 -17.10
CA GLU A 57 -0.97 3.86 -15.73
C GLU A 57 0.06 2.72 -15.74
N ALA A 58 -0.16 1.64 -16.50
CA ALA A 58 0.80 0.55 -16.64
C ALA A 58 2.16 1.04 -17.18
N MET A 59 2.17 1.92 -18.18
CA MET A 59 3.42 2.51 -18.68
C MET A 59 4.17 3.30 -17.61
N VAL A 60 3.46 4.11 -16.81
CA VAL A 60 4.07 4.87 -15.71
C VAL A 60 4.65 3.92 -14.65
N PHE A 61 3.94 2.86 -14.28
CA PHE A 61 4.44 1.87 -13.32
C PHE A 61 5.61 1.04 -13.86
N SER A 62 5.65 0.77 -15.17
CA SER A 62 6.75 -0.01 -15.78
C SER A 62 8.10 0.72 -15.69
N ALA A 63 8.07 2.04 -15.50
CA ALA A 63 9.26 2.85 -15.34
C ALA A 63 9.80 2.88 -13.90
N LEU A 64 9.09 2.30 -12.92
CA LEU A 64 9.59 2.18 -11.56
C LEU A 64 10.62 1.05 -11.46
N ASP A 65 11.83 1.42 -11.07
CA ASP A 65 12.92 0.48 -10.79
C ASP A 65 13.58 0.85 -9.47
N HIS A 66 13.20 0.13 -8.41
CA HIS A 66 13.70 0.34 -7.06
C HIS A 66 13.71 -0.98 -6.29
N PRO A 67 14.76 -1.29 -5.48
CA PRO A 67 14.84 -2.56 -4.75
C PRO A 67 13.66 -2.82 -3.83
N ASN A 68 13.04 -1.77 -3.27
CA ASN A 68 11.89 -1.88 -2.37
C ASN A 68 10.52 -1.78 -3.05
N ILE A 69 10.45 -1.81 -4.38
CA ILE A 69 9.21 -1.84 -5.15
C ILE A 69 9.17 -3.14 -5.94
N VAL A 70 8.00 -3.78 -6.03
CA VAL A 70 7.83 -4.95 -6.90
C VAL A 70 7.99 -4.52 -8.35
N ARG A 71 8.88 -5.19 -9.09
CA ARG A 71 9.12 -4.87 -10.50
C ARG A 71 7.97 -5.36 -11.36
N MET A 72 7.39 -4.46 -12.14
CA MET A 72 6.46 -4.84 -13.21
C MET A 72 7.27 -5.31 -14.42
N LEU A 73 6.95 -6.50 -14.92
CA LEU A 73 7.66 -7.13 -16.04
C LEU A 73 6.95 -6.89 -17.37
N ASP A 74 5.62 -6.89 -17.35
CA ASP A 74 4.80 -6.83 -18.55
C ASP A 74 3.37 -6.43 -18.20
N TRP A 75 2.57 -6.12 -19.21
CA TRP A 75 1.14 -5.91 -19.11
C TRP A 75 0.46 -6.30 -20.42
N GLY A 76 -0.83 -6.62 -20.36
CA GLY A 76 -1.54 -6.99 -21.57
C GLY A 76 -3.06 -6.96 -21.43
N VAL A 77 -3.70 -7.28 -22.55
CA VAL A 77 -5.15 -7.43 -22.67
C VAL A 77 -5.41 -8.85 -23.16
N ASN A 78 -6.25 -9.58 -22.42
CA ASN A 78 -6.80 -10.87 -22.81
C ASN A 78 -8.32 -10.75 -22.72
N GLU A 79 -8.94 -10.38 -23.84
CA GLU A 79 -10.31 -9.89 -23.85
C GLU A 79 -11.28 -10.87 -23.16
N PRO A 80 -12.22 -10.35 -22.33
CA PRO A 80 -12.51 -8.93 -22.10
C PRO A 80 -11.63 -8.25 -21.02
N THR A 81 -10.65 -8.93 -20.45
CA THR A 81 -9.92 -8.48 -19.25
C THR A 81 -8.53 -7.91 -19.53
N CYS A 82 -8.04 -7.07 -18.63
CA CYS A 82 -6.66 -6.61 -18.61
C CYS A 82 -5.86 -7.37 -17.55
N TYR A 83 -4.54 -7.47 -17.73
CA TYR A 83 -3.65 -8.09 -16.75
C TYR A 83 -2.32 -7.37 -16.65
N LEU A 84 -1.71 -7.43 -15.47
CA LEU A 84 -0.37 -6.95 -15.19
C LEU A 84 0.49 -8.13 -14.74
N VAL A 85 1.77 -8.08 -15.07
CA VAL A 85 2.75 -9.12 -14.75
C VAL A 85 3.85 -8.51 -13.93
N PHE A 86 4.16 -9.13 -12.81
CA PHE A 86 5.18 -8.71 -11.86
C PHE A 86 6.17 -9.85 -11.61
N GLU A 87 7.35 -9.50 -11.10
CA GLU A 87 8.23 -10.49 -10.48
C GLU A 87 7.45 -11.24 -9.38
N PHE A 88 7.64 -12.55 -9.30
CA PHE A 88 7.08 -13.31 -8.19
C PHE A 88 7.99 -13.21 -6.98
N VAL A 89 7.52 -12.56 -5.92
CA VAL A 89 8.29 -12.38 -4.69
C VAL A 89 7.80 -13.34 -3.61
N ARG A 90 8.70 -14.18 -3.10
CA ARG A 90 8.44 -15.09 -1.98
C ARG A 90 8.61 -14.37 -0.65
N GLY A 91 7.66 -14.55 0.25
CA GLY A 91 7.66 -13.94 1.57
C GLY A 91 6.29 -13.91 2.22
N LYS A 92 6.17 -13.11 3.28
CA LYS A 92 4.90 -12.89 3.99
C LYS A 92 4.52 -11.42 3.92
N LEU A 93 3.22 -11.12 3.89
CA LEU A 93 2.77 -9.75 3.97
C LEU A 93 3.06 -9.17 5.36
N LEU A 94 3.31 -7.86 5.43
CA LEU A 94 3.59 -7.18 6.69
C LEU A 94 2.42 -7.32 7.66
N ARG A 95 1.17 -7.33 7.16
CA ARG A 95 -0.02 -7.61 7.98
C ARG A 95 0.05 -8.93 8.76
N ASP A 96 0.73 -9.93 8.20
CA ASP A 96 0.87 -11.26 8.80
C ASP A 96 2.11 -11.33 9.72
N LYS A 97 2.85 -10.23 9.83
CA LYS A 97 3.99 -10.01 10.74
C LYS A 97 3.66 -8.90 11.75
N MET A 98 2.38 -8.73 12.08
CA MET A 98 1.89 -7.77 13.07
C MET A 98 1.26 -8.54 14.24
N GLY A 99 0.95 -7.85 15.34
CA GLY A 99 0.42 -8.48 16.55
C GLY A 99 1.45 -9.40 17.22
N ALA A 100 1.15 -10.69 17.33
CA ALA A 100 2.02 -11.66 17.99
C ALA A 100 3.35 -11.90 17.23
N ASP A 101 3.32 -11.83 15.90
CA ASP A 101 4.49 -12.03 15.03
C ASP A 101 5.24 -10.74 14.71
N ARG A 102 4.98 -9.68 15.50
CA ARG A 102 5.55 -8.35 15.29
C ARG A 102 7.09 -8.38 15.40
N PRO A 103 7.82 -7.79 14.44
CA PRO A 103 9.27 -7.73 14.52
C PRO A 103 9.72 -6.86 15.70
N PRO A 104 10.86 -7.17 16.33
CA PRO A 104 11.45 -6.31 17.34
C PRO A 104 11.82 -4.93 16.75
N ALA A 105 11.83 -3.89 17.59
CA ALA A 105 11.97 -2.50 17.15
C ALA A 105 13.13 -2.24 16.16
N PRO A 106 14.35 -2.78 16.32
CA PRO A 106 15.43 -2.58 15.35
C PRO A 106 15.11 -3.16 13.95
N GLN A 107 14.38 -4.28 13.89
CA GLN A 107 13.93 -4.84 12.62
C GLN A 107 12.76 -4.05 12.04
N ALA A 108 11.82 -3.60 12.88
CA ALA A 108 10.73 -2.73 12.45
C ALA A 108 11.25 -1.44 11.81
N LEU A 109 12.22 -0.77 12.44
CA LEU A 109 12.85 0.45 11.91
C LEU A 109 13.57 0.23 10.59
N ARG A 110 14.23 -0.93 10.40
CA ARG A 110 14.85 -1.30 9.11
C ARG A 110 13.81 -1.51 8.01
N LEU A 111 12.68 -2.15 8.32
CA LEU A 111 11.58 -2.30 7.37
C LEU A 111 10.96 -0.95 7.04
N LEU A 112 10.71 -0.10 8.04
CA LEU A 112 10.20 1.25 7.85
C LEU A 112 11.10 2.06 6.92
N ALA A 113 12.41 2.07 7.14
CA ALA A 113 13.35 2.75 6.24
C ALA A 113 13.17 2.34 4.78
N GLN A 114 13.07 1.03 4.51
CA GLN A 114 12.85 0.50 3.16
C GLN A 114 11.50 0.93 2.57
N ILE A 115 10.43 1.02 3.38
CA ILE A 115 9.12 1.49 2.89
C ILE A 115 9.21 2.97 2.53
N PHE A 116 9.81 3.80 3.40
CA PHE A 116 9.96 5.23 3.16
C PHE A 116 10.84 5.51 1.92
N GLU A 117 11.93 4.77 1.74
CA GLU A 117 12.82 4.90 0.58
C GLU A 117 12.09 4.53 -0.73
N GLY A 118 11.39 3.40 -0.76
CA GLY A 118 10.62 3.00 -1.95
C GLY A 118 9.44 3.92 -2.25
N MET A 119 8.72 4.39 -1.23
CA MET A 119 7.63 5.35 -1.41
C MET A 119 8.14 6.73 -1.82
N GLY A 120 9.27 7.19 -1.27
CA GLY A 120 9.92 8.44 -1.64
C GLY A 120 10.33 8.43 -3.12
N TYR A 121 10.96 7.35 -3.58
CA TYR A 121 11.29 7.16 -4.99
C TYR A 121 10.04 7.24 -5.88
N ALA A 122 8.92 6.60 -5.49
CA ALA A 122 7.69 6.69 -6.26
C ALA A 122 7.12 8.12 -6.30
N HIS A 123 7.17 8.86 -5.19
CA HIS A 123 6.72 10.25 -5.11
C HIS A 123 7.54 11.18 -6.01
N GLU A 124 8.86 10.99 -6.10
CA GLU A 124 9.73 11.73 -7.03
C GLU A 124 9.36 11.50 -8.50
N LYS A 125 8.76 10.34 -8.83
CA LYS A 125 8.22 10.02 -10.15
C LYS A 125 6.76 10.49 -10.33
N GLY A 126 6.21 11.24 -9.38
CA GLY A 126 4.84 11.76 -9.43
C GLY A 126 3.76 10.70 -9.14
N ILE A 127 4.14 9.55 -8.59
CA ILE A 127 3.24 8.45 -8.29
C ILE A 127 2.86 8.50 -6.81
N VAL A 128 1.56 8.49 -6.52
CA VAL A 128 1.01 8.42 -5.16
C VAL A 128 0.27 7.10 -5.02
N HIS A 129 0.53 6.35 -3.94
CA HIS A 129 -0.02 5.01 -3.75
C HIS A 129 -1.50 5.02 -3.37
N ARG A 130 -1.91 5.91 -2.46
CA ARG A 130 -3.30 6.18 -2.01
C ARG A 130 -4.02 5.06 -1.25
N ASP A 131 -3.57 3.82 -1.34
CA ASP A 131 -4.06 2.68 -0.53
C ASP A 131 -2.92 1.98 0.21
N LEU A 132 -1.97 2.76 0.76
CA LEU A 132 -0.82 2.20 1.44
C LEU A 132 -1.24 1.59 2.80
N ARG A 133 -0.93 0.32 3.00
CA ARG A 133 -1.31 -0.45 4.19
C ARG A 133 -0.49 -1.74 4.31
N PRO A 134 -0.44 -2.40 5.48
CA PRO A 134 0.40 -3.59 5.68
C PRO A 134 0.10 -4.79 4.76
N SER A 135 -1.09 -4.87 4.19
CA SER A 135 -1.43 -5.89 3.18
C SER A 135 -0.93 -5.59 1.77
N LYS A 136 -0.27 -4.43 1.56
CA LYS A 136 0.41 -4.03 0.32
C LYS A 136 1.93 -4.02 0.47
N LEU A 137 2.43 -4.54 1.58
CA LEU A 137 3.85 -4.59 1.90
C LEU A 137 4.23 -6.05 2.10
N LEU A 138 5.21 -6.54 1.36
CA LEU A 138 5.69 -7.92 1.44
C LEU A 138 7.11 -7.91 2.00
N VAL A 139 7.34 -8.73 3.02
CA VAL A 139 8.65 -8.98 3.59
C VAL A 139 9.14 -10.33 3.07
N THR A 140 10.21 -10.31 2.29
CA THR A 140 10.79 -11.49 1.68
C THR A 140 11.40 -12.42 2.73
N ASP A 141 11.65 -13.67 2.36
CA ASP A 141 12.30 -14.63 3.25
C ASP A 141 13.72 -14.20 3.66
N SER A 142 14.38 -13.39 2.81
CA SER A 142 15.66 -12.74 3.10
C SER A 142 15.56 -11.48 3.96
N GLY A 143 14.35 -11.08 4.38
CA GLY A 143 14.11 -9.92 5.25
C GLY A 143 14.07 -8.56 4.54
N TRP A 144 13.98 -8.53 3.21
CA TRP A 144 13.83 -7.30 2.44
C TRP A 144 12.35 -6.98 2.23
N LEU A 145 12.03 -5.69 2.12
CA LEU A 145 10.68 -5.22 1.88
C LEU A 145 10.45 -4.93 0.40
N LYS A 146 9.30 -5.35 -0.12
CA LYS A 146 8.77 -5.03 -1.44
C LYS A 146 7.39 -4.40 -1.30
N ILE A 147 7.23 -3.18 -1.80
CA ILE A 147 5.95 -2.49 -1.90
C ILE A 147 5.20 -3.04 -3.12
N LEU A 148 3.96 -3.44 -2.90
CA LEU A 148 3.07 -4.02 -3.90
C LEU A 148 2.03 -2.97 -4.34
N ASP A 149 1.46 -3.17 -5.54
CA ASP A 149 0.20 -2.51 -5.96
C ASP A 149 0.16 -0.97 -5.92
N PHE A 150 1.08 -0.30 -6.61
CA PHE A 150 0.97 1.15 -6.80
C PHE A 150 -0.23 1.55 -7.66
N GLY A 151 -0.95 2.60 -7.23
CA GLY A 151 -1.68 3.60 -8.04
C GLY A 151 -2.71 3.18 -9.11
N LEU A 152 -2.99 1.90 -9.30
CA LEU A 152 -4.12 1.44 -10.14
C LEU A 152 -5.49 1.78 -9.52
N THR A 153 -5.51 2.35 -8.32
CA THR A 153 -6.68 2.95 -7.68
C THR A 153 -7.27 4.11 -8.51
N ARG A 154 -6.44 4.85 -9.29
CA ARG A 154 -6.95 5.85 -10.24
C ARG A 154 -7.84 5.26 -11.32
N LEU A 155 -7.58 4.01 -11.73
CA LEU A 155 -8.42 3.29 -12.69
C LEU A 155 -9.78 2.91 -12.10
N GLN A 156 -9.86 2.80 -10.77
CA GLN A 156 -11.05 2.42 -10.01
C GLN A 156 -11.95 3.62 -9.66
N ASN A 157 -11.48 4.86 -9.89
CA ASN A 157 -12.18 6.10 -9.51
C ASN A 157 -13.34 6.51 -10.43
N SER A 158 -14.07 5.57 -11.07
CA SER A 158 -15.39 5.88 -11.63
C SER A 158 -16.49 5.88 -10.56
N THR A 159 -16.23 5.32 -9.39
CA THR A 159 -17.14 5.38 -8.24
C THR A 159 -16.30 5.47 -6.97
N LEU A 160 -16.19 6.68 -6.42
CA LEU A 160 -16.05 6.81 -4.97
C LEU A 160 -17.10 5.87 -4.36
N THR A 161 -16.68 4.89 -3.58
CA THR A 161 -17.59 4.00 -2.87
C THR A 161 -18.57 4.91 -2.11
N PRO A 162 -19.89 4.83 -2.37
CA PRO A 162 -20.87 5.66 -1.67
C PRO A 162 -20.59 5.63 -0.17
N PRO A 163 -20.69 6.78 0.54
CA PRO A 163 -20.53 6.82 1.99
C PRO A 163 -21.37 5.71 2.64
N GLY A 164 -20.72 4.73 3.28
CA GLY A 164 -21.37 3.58 3.91
C GLY A 164 -21.31 2.23 3.17
N THR A 165 -20.66 2.14 2.00
CA THR A 165 -20.45 0.85 1.28
C THR A 165 -19.00 0.38 1.24
N ALA A 166 -18.08 1.05 1.95
CA ALA A 166 -16.69 0.63 2.04
C ALA A 166 -16.60 -0.73 2.73
N ILE A 167 -16.32 -1.78 1.95
CA ILE A 167 -15.92 -3.08 2.48
C ILE A 167 -14.51 -2.90 3.06
N GLY A 168 -14.47 -2.57 4.35
CA GLY A 168 -13.25 -2.38 5.12
C GLY A 168 -13.22 -1.06 5.88
N THR A 169 -12.72 -1.11 7.10
CA THR A 169 -12.46 0.06 7.93
C THR A 169 -11.24 0.82 7.36
N PRO A 170 -11.32 2.13 7.06
CA PRO A 170 -10.26 2.89 6.41
C PRO A 170 -9.17 3.31 7.42
N VAL A 171 -8.62 2.31 8.11
CA VAL A 171 -7.69 2.45 9.23
C VAL A 171 -6.46 3.27 8.85
N TYR A 172 -5.95 3.12 7.63
CA TYR A 172 -4.74 3.79 7.15
C TYR A 172 -4.99 5.03 6.29
N ALA A 173 -6.25 5.28 5.87
CA ALA A 173 -6.57 6.39 4.99
C ALA A 173 -6.41 7.75 5.70
N ALA A 174 -5.88 8.74 5.00
CA ALA A 174 -5.72 10.08 5.55
C ALA A 174 -7.07 10.84 5.63
N PRO A 175 -7.23 11.82 6.54
CA PRO A 175 -8.44 12.64 6.66
C PRO A 175 -8.94 13.21 5.33
N GLU A 176 -8.04 13.77 4.53
CA GLU A 176 -8.34 14.35 3.22
C GLU A 176 -8.86 13.30 2.22
N GLN A 177 -8.50 12.03 2.37
CA GLN A 177 -9.06 10.94 1.56
C GLN A 177 -10.49 10.61 1.99
N LEU A 178 -10.76 10.63 3.29
CA LEU A 178 -12.08 10.35 3.86
C LEU A 178 -13.09 11.45 3.52
N GLN A 179 -12.60 12.68 3.36
CA GLN A 179 -13.38 13.86 2.97
C GLN A 179 -13.47 14.04 1.45
N ALA A 180 -12.89 13.13 0.66
CA ALA A 180 -12.82 13.22 -0.81
C ALA A 180 -12.20 14.53 -1.33
N GLU A 181 -11.23 15.08 -0.60
CA GLU A 181 -10.47 16.26 -0.99
C GLU A 181 -9.34 15.90 -1.97
N LYS A 182 -8.55 16.90 -2.38
CA LYS A 182 -7.40 16.69 -3.26
C LYS A 182 -6.29 15.93 -2.52
N VAL A 183 -5.96 14.74 -3.02
CA VAL A 183 -4.97 13.83 -2.43
C VAL A 183 -3.63 13.90 -3.17
N ASP A 184 -2.55 14.22 -2.44
CA ASP A 184 -1.15 14.13 -2.89
C ASP A 184 -0.33 13.10 -2.07
N GLY A 185 1.00 13.11 -2.21
CA GLY A 185 1.91 12.19 -1.52
C GLY A 185 1.81 12.20 0.00
N ARG A 186 1.26 13.25 0.61
CA ARG A 186 1.15 13.36 2.06
C ARG A 186 0.09 12.44 2.64
N ALA A 187 -0.86 11.97 1.84
CA ALA A 187 -1.77 10.90 2.28
C ALA A 187 -1.03 9.58 2.50
N ASP A 188 -0.04 9.26 1.66
CA ASP A 188 0.83 8.10 1.88
C ASP A 188 1.70 8.30 3.13
N GLN A 189 2.14 9.54 3.41
CA GLN A 189 2.84 9.86 4.65
C GLN A 189 1.97 9.61 5.89
N TYR A 190 0.70 9.99 5.86
CA TYR A 190 -0.23 9.68 6.95
C TYR A 190 -0.37 8.16 7.15
N ALA A 191 -0.58 7.41 6.06
CA ALA A 191 -0.66 5.96 6.11
C ALA A 191 0.63 5.33 6.69
N LEU A 192 1.81 5.85 6.32
CA LEU A 192 3.09 5.47 6.91
C LEU A 192 3.18 5.82 8.39
N GLY A 193 2.58 6.93 8.83
CA GLY A 193 2.49 7.29 10.24
C GLY A 193 1.72 6.23 11.03
N VAL A 194 0.60 5.75 10.48
CA VAL A 194 -0.21 4.68 11.09
C VAL A 194 0.57 3.37 11.12
N ILE A 195 1.25 3.00 10.04
CA ILE A 195 2.08 1.77 9.97
C ILE A 195 3.26 1.85 10.95
N THR A 196 3.91 3.02 11.05
CA THR A 196 5.01 3.28 12.00
C THR A 196 4.53 3.12 13.43
N TYR A 197 3.38 3.74 13.75
CA TYR A 197 2.75 3.59 15.05
C TYR A 197 2.49 2.11 15.36
N GLU A 198 1.83 1.39 14.45
CA GLU A 198 1.42 0.01 14.69
C GLU A 198 2.61 -0.94 14.86
N LEU A 199 3.66 -0.78 14.08
CA LEU A 199 4.87 -1.58 14.21
C LEU A 199 5.60 -1.33 15.53
N LEU A 200 5.63 -0.09 16.02
CA LEU A 200 6.38 0.28 17.22
C LEU A 200 5.57 0.12 18.51
N ALA A 201 4.29 0.49 18.50
CA ALA A 201 3.38 0.38 19.64
C ALA A 201 2.68 -0.98 19.73
N GLY A 202 2.59 -1.74 18.63
CA GLY A 202 1.94 -3.05 18.58
C GLY A 202 0.41 -2.99 18.55
N ARG A 203 -0.15 -1.80 18.34
CA ARG A 203 -1.60 -1.53 18.24
C ARG A 203 -1.82 -0.32 17.35
N LEU A 204 -3.07 -0.08 16.94
CA LEU A 204 -3.41 1.07 16.12
C LEU A 204 -3.48 2.38 16.94
N PRO A 205 -3.25 3.54 16.29
CA PRO A 205 -3.37 4.86 16.92
C PRO A 205 -4.79 5.27 17.29
N TRP A 206 -5.81 4.60 16.74
CA TRP A 206 -7.20 4.80 17.10
C TRP A 206 -7.88 3.45 17.28
N THR A 207 -8.49 3.26 18.45
CA THR A 207 -9.22 2.02 18.79
C THR A 207 -10.68 2.36 19.02
N GLU A 208 -11.47 2.36 17.94
CA GLU A 208 -12.89 2.70 18.00
C GLU A 208 -13.76 1.53 17.56
N GLN A 209 -14.88 1.32 18.26
CA GLN A 209 -15.87 0.35 17.85
C GLN A 209 -16.81 0.97 16.81
N GLY A 210 -16.69 0.51 15.58
CA GLY A 210 -17.58 0.88 14.49
C GLY A 210 -17.03 1.99 13.60
N TYR A 211 -17.46 1.93 12.33
CA TYR A 211 -16.95 2.77 11.25
C TYR A 211 -17.10 4.28 11.51
N ARG A 212 -18.28 4.73 11.97
CA ARG A 212 -18.56 6.15 12.21
C ARG A 212 -17.73 6.74 13.34
N ALA A 213 -17.56 5.98 14.44
CA ALA A 213 -16.76 6.40 15.58
C ALA A 213 -15.29 6.59 15.16
N LEU A 214 -14.74 5.62 14.41
CA LEU A 214 -13.38 5.73 13.88
C LEU A 214 -13.22 6.92 12.93
N LEU A 215 -14.17 7.15 12.01
CA LEU A 215 -14.11 8.31 11.12
C LEU A 215 -14.05 9.62 11.91
N ASN A 216 -14.98 9.82 12.84
CA ASN A 216 -15.00 11.03 13.68
C ASN A 216 -13.68 11.20 14.44
N ARG A 217 -13.17 10.10 15.02
CA ARG A 217 -11.90 10.13 15.76
C ARG A 217 -10.71 10.49 14.87
N LYS A 218 -10.69 10.04 13.61
CA LYS A 218 -9.63 10.38 12.66
C LYS A 218 -9.71 11.81 12.12
N LEU A 219 -10.92 12.36 12.01
CA LEU A 219 -11.16 13.71 11.52
C LEU A 219 -10.95 14.78 12.59
N GLU A 220 -11.33 14.50 13.84
CA GLU A 220 -11.40 15.51 14.91
C GLU A 220 -10.54 15.16 16.13
N GLY A 221 -10.15 13.90 16.30
CA GLY A 221 -9.45 13.41 17.49
C GLY A 221 -7.94 13.24 17.31
N GLU A 222 -7.22 13.23 18.42
CA GLU A 222 -5.80 12.88 18.45
C GLU A 222 -5.57 11.37 18.54
N PRO A 223 -4.44 10.87 17.99
CA PRO A 223 -4.06 9.47 18.18
C PRO A 223 -3.79 9.18 19.66
N ASP A 224 -4.09 7.96 20.08
CA ASP A 224 -3.74 7.49 21.42
C ASP A 224 -2.20 7.53 21.59
N PRO A 225 -1.66 7.90 22.75
CA PRO A 225 -0.21 7.87 22.98
C PRO A 225 0.34 6.45 22.75
N PRO A 226 1.49 6.22 22.08
CA PRO A 226 1.96 4.86 21.73
C PRO A 226 2.35 3.97 22.93
N GLY A 227 2.54 4.55 24.12
CA GLY A 227 2.92 3.85 25.36
C GLY A 227 4.44 3.82 25.58
N ASP A 228 4.86 3.29 26.73
CA ASP A 228 6.22 3.42 27.26
C ASP A 228 7.32 2.75 26.41
N GLY A 229 6.94 1.82 25.53
CA GLY A 229 7.87 1.14 24.60
C GLY A 229 8.31 2.01 23.41
N VAL A 230 7.76 3.21 23.25
CA VAL A 230 8.10 4.15 22.18
C VAL A 230 8.59 5.45 22.81
N SER A 231 9.79 5.90 22.44
CA SER A 231 10.37 7.12 23.02
C SER A 231 9.51 8.35 22.71
N PRO A 232 9.49 9.37 23.58
CA PRO A 232 8.77 10.62 23.31
C PRO A 232 9.18 11.29 22.00
N ALA A 233 10.46 11.19 21.62
CA ALA A 233 10.96 11.72 20.35
C ALA A 233 10.33 11.00 19.15
N VAL A 234 10.25 9.67 19.17
CA VAL A 234 9.61 8.89 18.10
C VAL A 234 8.11 9.14 18.07
N ALA A 235 7.47 9.26 19.24
CA ALA A 235 6.05 9.59 19.34
C ALA A 235 5.74 10.96 18.71
N ALA A 236 6.61 11.95 18.89
CA ALA A 236 6.44 13.27 18.27
C ALA A 236 6.54 13.21 16.73
N VAL A 237 7.48 12.45 16.18
CA VAL A 237 7.59 12.23 14.72
C VAL A 237 6.32 11.59 14.17
N ILE A 238 5.84 10.53 14.84
CA ILE A 238 4.59 9.85 14.45
C ILE A 238 3.40 10.82 14.51
N ALA A 239 3.29 11.61 15.58
CA ALA A 239 2.22 12.59 15.73
C ALA A 239 2.22 13.62 14.59
N GLN A 240 3.39 14.10 14.17
CA GLN A 240 3.52 15.03 13.04
C GLN A 240 3.10 14.38 11.71
N MET A 241 3.48 13.12 11.46
CA MET A 241 3.02 12.39 10.27
C MET A 241 1.49 12.18 10.28
N LEU A 242 0.88 12.09 11.47
CA LEU A 242 -0.56 11.91 11.68
C LEU A 242 -1.33 13.24 11.84
N ALA A 243 -0.69 14.38 11.53
CA ALA A 243 -1.37 15.67 11.54
C ALA A 243 -2.53 15.70 10.54
N LYS A 244 -3.62 16.38 10.93
CA LYS A 244 -4.88 16.35 10.18
C LYS A 244 -4.77 17.21 8.93
N ASP A 245 -4.25 18.42 9.10
CA ASP A 245 -3.80 19.25 8.00
C ASP A 245 -2.56 18.62 7.32
N PRO A 246 -2.65 18.25 6.03
CA PRO A 246 -1.50 17.75 5.29
C PRO A 246 -0.31 18.73 5.28
N GLN A 247 -0.52 20.05 5.34
CA GLN A 247 0.55 21.04 5.37
C GLN A 247 1.35 21.05 6.68
N ALA A 248 0.77 20.56 7.78
CA ALA A 248 1.45 20.42 9.06
C ALA A 248 2.36 19.18 9.14
N ARG A 249 2.25 18.26 8.16
CA ARG A 249 3.10 17.08 8.04
C ARG A 249 4.48 17.43 7.47
N TYR A 250 5.38 16.46 7.37
CA TYR A 250 6.70 16.69 6.76
C TYR A 250 6.56 17.02 5.27
N PRO A 251 7.45 17.86 4.70
CA PRO A 251 7.36 18.29 3.30
C PRO A 251 7.44 17.11 2.33
N ASP A 252 8.23 16.08 2.66
CA ASP A 252 8.39 14.85 1.90
C ASP A 252 8.72 13.65 2.81
N LEU A 253 8.74 12.45 2.22
CA LEU A 253 9.04 11.21 2.95
C LEU A 253 10.51 11.12 3.40
N ALA A 254 11.45 11.74 2.68
CA ALA A 254 12.86 11.74 3.06
C ALA A 254 13.07 12.50 4.39
N SER A 255 12.40 13.63 4.55
CA SER A 255 12.40 14.45 5.76
C SER A 255 11.78 13.72 6.94
N ALA A 256 10.64 13.04 6.73
CA ALA A 256 10.00 12.23 7.76
C ALA A 256 10.89 11.04 8.19
N LEU A 257 11.54 10.35 7.25
CA LEU A 257 12.46 9.26 7.54
C LEU A 257 13.69 9.74 8.32
N MET A 258 14.25 10.90 7.95
CA MET A 258 15.38 11.49 8.65
C MET A 258 15.01 11.83 10.10
N ALA A 259 13.85 12.45 10.32
CA ALA A 259 13.35 12.75 11.65
C ALA A 259 13.18 11.47 12.49
N LEU A 260 12.60 10.41 11.91
CA LEU A 260 12.44 9.12 12.58
C LEU A 260 13.79 8.48 12.96
N ARG A 261 14.79 8.54 12.07
CA ARG A 261 16.14 8.02 12.34
C ARG A 261 16.84 8.77 13.46
N ILE A 262 16.69 10.09 13.53
CA ILE A 262 17.26 10.90 14.61
C ILE A 262 16.59 10.54 15.93
N ALA A 263 15.24 10.54 15.96
CA ALA A 263 14.46 10.24 17.15
C ALA A 263 14.64 8.81 17.70
N ALA A 264 14.95 7.85 16.84
CA ALA A 264 15.21 6.46 17.25
C ALA A 264 16.60 6.25 17.86
N ASN A 265 17.52 7.19 17.67
CA ASN A 265 18.90 7.13 18.18
C ASN A 265 19.16 8.07 19.36
N SER A 266 18.17 8.87 19.76
CA SER A 266 18.19 9.75 20.93
C SER A 266 17.66 9.04 22.17
#